data_AF-A0A2E9CJV6-F1
#
_entry.id   AF-A0A2E9CJV6-F1
#
_cell.length_a   1.000
_cell.length_b   1.000
_cell.length_c   1.000
_cell.angle_alpha   90.00
_cell.angle_beta   90.00
_cell.angle_gamma   90.00
#
_symmetry.space_group_name_H-M   'P 1'
#
loop_
_entity.id
_entity.type
_entity.pdbx_description
1 polymer ?
#
loop_
_entity_poly.entity_id
_entity_poly.type
_entity_poly.pdbx_seq_one_letter_code
_entity_poly.pdbx_strand_id
1 'polypeptide(L)'
;MRIYDRLYNLRRRYFGTWAVEDPRPIHREAPYTFFLPTAEEIMALRPGDLVKLTIKGSPAGLEYDAERMWVILDSLGPEEWQGRLDNAPCDMPQLQPGDRICFQPHNIIDLQYEGERDVVETPPIRQYWERCLVDSCVVDDGIPIYFIYREEPELEQDGDRYADSGWRIRGDYRDISDEELNTRKMEYIAIGKVLNADDSWLHLIDSAVGSAWLRNFQTGTYEPLDDEGNVGD
;
A
#
# COMPACT_ATOMS: atom_id res chain seq x y z
N MET A 1 24.85 5.85 20.36
CA MET A 1 23.69 6.53 20.96
C MET A 1 24.17 7.68 21.84
N ARG A 2 23.77 8.91 21.52
CA ARG A 2 24.21 10.14 22.21
C ARG A 2 23.55 10.22 23.59
N ILE A 3 24.15 10.97 24.52
CA ILE A 3 23.60 11.15 25.88
C ILE A 3 22.19 11.79 25.83
N TYR A 4 21.96 12.68 24.86
CA TYR A 4 20.66 13.29 24.61
C TYR A 4 19.59 12.25 24.24
N ASP A 5 19.89 11.33 23.33
CA ASP A 5 18.97 10.25 22.92
C ASP A 5 18.58 9.38 24.12
N ARG A 6 19.54 9.09 25.02
CA ARG A 6 19.28 8.34 26.25
C ARG A 6 18.32 9.07 27.18
N LEU A 7 18.54 10.37 27.41
CA LEU A 7 17.66 11.19 28.25
C LEU A 7 16.26 11.35 27.63
N TYR A 8 16.20 11.51 26.32
CA TYR A 8 14.94 11.59 25.57
C TYR A 8 14.13 10.30 25.68
N ASN A 9 14.75 9.14 25.43
CA ASN A 9 14.08 7.85 25.57
C ASN A 9 13.73 7.52 27.03
N LEU A 10 14.53 7.96 28.00
CA LEU A 10 14.16 7.86 29.42
C LEU A 10 12.90 8.67 29.72
N ARG A 11 12.80 9.90 29.19
CA ARG A 11 11.61 10.72 29.34
C ARG A 11 10.39 10.07 28.65
N ARG A 12 10.54 9.58 27.41
CA ARG A 12 9.46 8.86 26.70
C ARG A 12 9.00 7.65 27.49
N ARG A 13 9.92 6.84 28.02
CA ARG A 13 9.59 5.68 28.84
C ARG A 13 8.68 6.00 30.04
N TYR A 14 8.91 7.12 30.72
CA TYR A 14 8.16 7.46 31.93
C TYR A 14 6.99 8.42 31.72
N PHE A 15 7.02 9.24 30.66
CA PHE A 15 6.05 10.31 30.42
C PHE A 15 5.47 10.33 29.01
N GLY A 16 5.91 9.40 28.16
CA GLY A 16 5.37 9.19 26.83
C GLY A 16 4.01 8.51 26.90
N THR A 17 3.24 8.76 25.86
CA THR A 17 1.95 8.16 25.56
C THR A 17 2.00 7.53 24.19
N TRP A 18 0.91 6.92 23.78
CA TRP A 18 0.77 6.31 22.46
C TRP A 18 -0.70 6.33 22.06
N ALA A 19 -0.94 6.17 20.77
CA ALA A 19 -2.28 6.01 20.20
C ALA A 19 -2.24 4.95 19.09
N VAL A 20 -3.35 4.25 18.90
CA VAL A 20 -3.55 3.36 17.76
C VAL A 20 -4.09 4.20 16.61
N GLU A 21 -3.41 4.14 15.47
CA GLU A 21 -3.76 4.94 14.29
C GLU A 21 -4.95 4.34 13.53
N ASP A 22 -5.73 5.20 12.87
CA ASP A 22 -6.76 4.77 11.93
C ASP A 22 -6.12 4.49 10.56
N PRO A 23 -6.16 3.25 10.04
CA PRO A 23 -5.49 2.91 8.79
C PRO A 23 -6.35 3.21 7.55
N ARG A 24 -7.63 3.54 7.71
CA ARG A 24 -8.57 3.76 6.60
C ARG A 24 -8.18 4.92 5.67
N PRO A 25 -7.62 6.06 6.15
CA PRO A 25 -7.09 7.09 5.26
C PRO A 25 -5.99 6.57 4.34
N ILE A 26 -5.03 5.79 4.87
CA ILE A 26 -3.94 5.19 4.07
C ILE A 26 -4.52 4.21 3.04
N HIS A 27 -5.49 3.38 3.44
CA HIS A 27 -6.16 2.47 2.51
C HIS A 27 -6.91 3.22 1.40
N ARG A 28 -7.56 4.35 1.71
CA ARG A 28 -8.23 5.17 0.70
C ARG A 28 -7.25 5.80 -0.28
N GLU A 29 -6.08 6.20 0.18
CA GLU A 29 -5.03 6.80 -0.64
C GLU A 29 -4.23 5.75 -1.44
N ALA A 30 -4.17 4.51 -0.93
CA ALA A 30 -3.38 3.44 -1.54
C ALA A 30 -4.10 2.08 -1.59
N PRO A 31 -5.31 2.00 -2.19
CA PRO A 31 -6.14 0.80 -2.14
C PRO A 31 -5.53 -0.43 -2.83
N TYR A 32 -4.60 -0.22 -3.77
CA TYR A 32 -3.96 -1.29 -4.55
C TYR A 32 -2.63 -1.78 -3.94
N THR A 33 -2.14 -1.15 -2.86
CA THR A 33 -0.89 -1.56 -2.19
C THR A 33 -0.99 -1.63 -0.67
N PHE A 34 -2.06 -1.11 -0.08
CA PHE A 34 -2.33 -1.17 1.35
C PHE A 34 -3.70 -1.80 1.59
N PHE A 35 -3.70 -3.12 1.77
CA PHE A 35 -4.91 -3.90 1.98
C PHE A 35 -5.30 -3.91 3.46
N LEU A 36 -6.60 -3.91 3.73
CA LEU A 36 -7.16 -4.09 5.06
C LEU A 36 -7.93 -5.41 5.10
N PRO A 37 -7.98 -6.07 6.27
CA PRO A 37 -8.87 -7.22 6.45
C PRO A 37 -10.33 -6.84 6.18
N THR A 38 -11.07 -7.79 5.62
CA THR A 38 -12.49 -7.68 5.35
C THR A 38 -13.31 -7.66 6.65
N ALA A 39 -14.57 -7.22 6.55
CA ALA A 39 -15.47 -7.23 7.70
C ALA A 39 -15.73 -8.66 8.18
N GLU A 40 -15.85 -9.62 7.25
CA GLU A 40 -16.04 -11.04 7.53
C GLU A 40 -14.85 -11.63 8.28
N GLU A 41 -13.62 -11.30 7.87
CA GLU A 41 -12.41 -11.74 8.56
C GLU A 41 -12.32 -11.15 9.98
N ILE A 42 -12.63 -9.86 10.15
CA ILE A 42 -12.66 -9.23 11.47
C ILE A 42 -13.72 -9.86 12.37
N MET A 43 -14.91 -10.14 11.84
CA MET A 43 -16.00 -10.77 12.60
C MET A 43 -15.70 -12.21 13.03
N ALA A 44 -14.78 -12.89 12.34
CA ALA A 44 -14.36 -14.24 12.68
C ALA A 44 -13.31 -14.31 13.81
N LEU A 45 -12.79 -13.17 14.26
CA LEU A 45 -11.78 -13.11 15.31
C LEU A 45 -12.34 -13.55 16.68
N ARG A 46 -11.48 -14.20 17.47
CA ARG A 46 -11.74 -14.61 18.86
C ARG A 46 -10.57 -14.27 19.78
N PRO A 47 -10.77 -14.24 21.11
CA PRO A 47 -9.66 -14.21 22.05
C PRO A 47 -8.65 -15.32 21.76
N GLY A 48 -7.36 -14.96 21.76
CA GLY A 48 -6.24 -15.81 21.35
C GLY A 48 -5.70 -15.50 19.96
N ASP A 49 -6.51 -14.97 19.04
CA ASP A 49 -6.04 -14.59 17.71
C ASP A 49 -5.11 -13.37 17.76
N LEU A 50 -4.27 -13.23 16.74
CA LEU A 50 -3.33 -12.14 16.56
C LEU A 50 -3.91 -11.11 15.60
N VAL A 51 -3.84 -9.85 15.99
CA VAL A 51 -4.13 -8.71 15.11
C VAL A 51 -2.93 -7.80 15.05
N LYS A 52 -2.73 -7.16 13.91
CA LYS A 52 -1.69 -6.17 13.72
C LYS A 52 -2.30 -4.79 13.73
N LEU A 53 -1.64 -3.87 14.42
CA LEU A 53 -2.04 -2.48 14.57
C LEU A 53 -0.89 -1.55 14.19
N THR A 54 -1.19 -0.34 13.75
CA THR A 54 -0.22 0.77 13.68
C THR A 54 -0.33 1.58 14.96
N ILE A 55 0.76 1.70 15.73
CA ILE A 55 0.79 2.45 16.99
C ILE A 55 1.78 3.60 16.83
N LYS A 56 1.38 4.79 17.27
CA LYS A 56 2.17 6.01 17.21
C LYS A 56 2.55 6.47 18.60
N GLY A 57 3.84 6.69 18.82
CA GLY A 57 4.35 7.21 20.09
C GLY A 57 4.24 8.74 20.18
N SER A 58 3.95 9.25 21.37
CA SER A 58 3.98 10.68 21.66
C SER A 58 4.72 10.94 22.98
N PRO A 59 5.88 11.61 22.99
CA PRO A 59 6.60 12.16 21.84
C PRO A 59 7.05 11.12 20.79
N ALA A 60 7.27 11.58 19.56
CA ALA A 60 7.69 10.78 18.41
C ALA A 60 9.01 10.03 18.66
N GLY A 61 9.19 8.93 17.93
CA GLY A 61 10.44 8.17 17.91
C GLY A 61 11.64 8.97 17.42
N LEU A 62 12.82 8.42 17.66
CA LEU A 62 14.06 8.92 17.05
C LEU A 62 14.26 8.35 15.64
N GLU A 63 13.73 7.17 15.37
CA GLU A 63 13.89 6.40 14.13
C GLU A 63 12.55 6.16 13.44
N TYR A 64 11.49 5.87 14.21
CA TYR A 64 10.17 5.55 13.66
C TYR A 64 9.08 6.44 14.26
N ASP A 65 8.28 7.06 13.39
CA ASP A 65 7.11 7.84 13.82
C ASP A 65 5.99 6.95 14.37
N ALA A 66 5.82 5.78 13.77
CA ALA A 66 4.86 4.76 14.19
C ALA A 66 5.42 3.36 13.88
N GLU A 67 4.95 2.35 14.61
CA GLU A 67 5.34 0.96 14.40
C GLU A 67 4.12 0.08 14.18
N ARG A 68 4.29 -0.96 13.34
CA ARG A 68 3.27 -1.99 13.11
C ARG A 68 3.55 -3.17 14.04
N MET A 69 2.66 -3.41 14.98
CA MET A 69 2.88 -4.37 16.06
C MET A 69 1.75 -5.39 16.16
N TRP A 70 2.09 -6.60 16.57
CA TRP A 70 1.15 -7.70 16.78
C TRP A 70 0.60 -7.66 18.21
N VAL A 71 -0.69 -7.92 18.35
CA VAL A 71 -1.43 -7.93 19.60
C VAL A 71 -2.25 -9.21 19.67
N ILE A 72 -2.09 -9.98 20.73
CA ILE A 72 -2.93 -11.14 21.03
C ILE A 72 -4.24 -10.63 21.61
N LEU A 73 -5.37 -10.98 20.98
CA LEU A 73 -6.71 -10.60 21.43
C LEU A 73 -7.05 -11.26 22.76
N ASP A 74 -7.57 -10.47 23.70
CA ASP A 74 -8.05 -10.95 25.00
C ASP A 74 -9.58 -10.88 25.10
N SER A 75 -10.19 -9.80 24.60
CA SER A 75 -11.63 -9.61 24.69
C SER A 75 -12.17 -8.71 23.57
N LEU A 76 -13.39 -9.01 23.14
CA LEU A 76 -14.10 -8.33 22.07
C LEU A 76 -15.34 -7.65 22.68
N GLY A 77 -15.22 -6.35 22.96
CA GLY A 77 -16.33 -5.54 23.46
C GLY A 77 -17.13 -4.89 22.32
N PRO A 78 -18.35 -4.40 22.60
CA PRO A 78 -19.17 -3.71 21.61
C PRO A 78 -18.62 -2.33 21.23
N GLU A 79 -17.92 -1.67 22.16
CA GLU A 79 -17.35 -0.33 21.95
C GLU A 79 -15.83 -0.33 21.89
N GLU A 80 -15.13 -1.36 22.35
CA GLU A 80 -13.67 -1.41 22.39
C GLU A 80 -13.19 -2.86 22.46
N TRP A 81 -12.13 -3.17 21.73
CA TRP A 81 -11.42 -4.44 21.78
C TRP A 81 -10.11 -4.29 22.54
N GLN A 82 -9.70 -5.38 23.17
CA GLN A 82 -8.52 -5.38 24.03
C GLN A 82 -7.65 -6.59 23.75
N GLY A 83 -6.35 -6.38 23.83
CA GLY A 83 -5.37 -7.44 23.74
C GLY A 83 -4.07 -7.06 24.42
N ARG A 84 -3.07 -7.95 24.32
CA ARG A 84 -1.71 -7.72 24.82
C ARG A 84 -0.72 -7.67 23.68
N LEU A 85 0.21 -6.75 23.76
CA LEU A 85 1.31 -6.62 22.80
C LEU A 85 2.15 -7.90 22.77
N ASP A 86 2.35 -8.48 21.59
CA ASP A 86 3.10 -9.73 21.41
C ASP A 86 4.58 -9.49 21.08
N ASN A 87 4.89 -8.43 20.34
CA ASN A 87 6.25 -8.12 19.94
C ASN A 87 6.88 -6.97 20.76
N ALA A 88 8.20 -6.97 20.82
CA ALA A 88 8.96 -5.87 21.43
C ALA A 88 8.97 -4.65 20.50
N PRO A 89 8.57 -3.45 20.97
CA PRO A 89 8.72 -2.23 20.19
C PRO A 89 10.19 -1.91 19.90
N CYS A 90 10.47 -1.40 18.72
CA CYS A 90 11.81 -0.98 18.30
C CYS A 90 12.18 0.41 18.86
N ASP A 91 11.26 1.37 18.82
CA ASP A 91 11.48 2.78 19.17
C ASP A 91 10.31 3.39 19.95
N MET A 92 9.59 2.58 20.71
CA MET A 92 8.59 3.03 21.68
C MET A 92 8.91 2.51 23.08
N PRO A 93 9.89 3.12 23.80
CA PRO A 93 10.33 2.65 25.11
C PRO A 93 9.28 2.77 26.23
N GLN A 94 8.15 3.43 25.96
CA GLN A 94 6.97 3.49 26.84
C GLN A 94 6.03 2.29 26.73
N LEU A 95 6.29 1.38 25.79
CA LEU A 95 5.57 0.13 25.62
C LEU A 95 6.53 -1.06 25.83
N GLN A 96 5.99 -2.17 26.29
CA GLN A 96 6.69 -3.44 26.44
C GLN A 96 5.77 -4.62 26.06
N PRO A 97 6.34 -5.77 25.67
CA PRO A 97 5.56 -6.99 25.47
C PRO A 97 4.67 -7.28 26.69
N GLY A 98 3.43 -7.70 26.42
CA GLY A 98 2.42 -7.96 27.44
C GLY A 98 1.61 -6.73 27.87
N ASP A 99 1.99 -5.51 27.47
CA ASP A 99 1.18 -4.32 27.76
C ASP A 99 -0.19 -4.43 27.09
N ARG A 100 -1.20 -3.95 27.81
CA ARG A 100 -2.58 -3.94 27.34
C ARG A 100 -2.79 -2.83 26.31
N ILE A 101 -3.33 -3.21 25.16
CA ILE A 101 -3.70 -2.30 24.07
C ILE A 101 -5.21 -2.29 23.90
N CYS A 102 -5.78 -1.09 23.84
CA CYS A 102 -7.20 -0.84 23.61
C CYS A 102 -7.37 -0.22 22.21
N PHE A 103 -8.29 -0.74 21.40
CA PHE A 103 -8.47 -0.34 20.01
C PHE A 103 -9.86 -0.68 19.47
N GLN A 104 -10.19 -0.16 18.28
CA GLN A 104 -11.41 -0.49 17.56
C GLN A 104 -11.15 -1.56 16.50
N PRO A 105 -12.16 -2.36 16.09
CA PRO A 105 -12.00 -3.33 15.01
C PRO A 105 -11.47 -2.72 13.71
N HIS A 106 -11.87 -1.48 13.40
CA HIS A 106 -11.41 -0.78 12.21
C HIS A 106 -9.94 -0.34 12.25
N ASN A 107 -9.23 -0.50 13.38
CA ASN A 107 -7.80 -0.24 13.49
C ASN A 107 -6.93 -1.41 13.02
N ILE A 108 -7.51 -2.59 12.82
CA ILE A 108 -6.80 -3.81 12.43
C ILE A 108 -6.30 -3.67 10.99
N ILE A 109 -4.99 -3.86 10.80
CA ILE A 109 -4.33 -3.78 9.47
C ILE A 109 -3.92 -5.15 8.90
N ASP A 110 -3.87 -6.17 9.76
CA ASP A 110 -3.53 -7.55 9.40
C ASP A 110 -3.99 -8.46 10.54
N LEU A 111 -4.17 -9.75 10.27
CA LEU A 111 -4.62 -10.70 11.27
C LEU A 111 -4.07 -12.11 11.02
N GLN A 112 -3.90 -12.86 12.11
CA GLN A 112 -3.57 -14.27 12.10
C GLN A 112 -4.43 -14.95 13.14
N TYR A 113 -5.05 -16.04 12.77
CA TYR A 113 -5.95 -16.73 13.67
C TYR A 113 -5.25 -17.94 14.24
N GLU A 114 -5.55 -18.21 15.51
CA GLU A 114 -4.97 -19.33 16.21
C GLU A 114 -5.84 -20.58 16.10
N GLY A 115 -5.23 -21.71 15.71
CA GLY A 115 -5.88 -23.00 15.55
C GLY A 115 -6.77 -23.16 14.31
N GLU A 116 -7.42 -24.32 14.22
CA GLU A 116 -8.36 -24.65 13.15
C GLU A 116 -9.69 -23.91 13.31
N ARG A 117 -10.33 -23.63 12.17
CA ARG A 117 -11.59 -22.88 12.07
C ARG A 117 -12.20 -23.03 10.69
N ASP A 118 -13.52 -22.95 10.66
CA ASP A 118 -14.32 -22.87 9.44
C ASP A 118 -14.24 -21.43 8.91
N VAL A 119 -13.18 -21.13 8.17
CA VAL A 119 -13.07 -19.85 7.45
C VAL A 119 -13.90 -19.97 6.19
N VAL A 120 -14.79 -19.02 5.95
CA VAL A 120 -15.40 -18.87 4.63
C VAL A 120 -14.26 -18.50 3.68
N GLU A 121 -14.00 -19.32 2.66
CA GLU A 121 -13.02 -18.99 1.64
C GLU A 121 -13.48 -17.74 0.89
N THR A 122 -12.89 -16.59 1.23
CA THR A 122 -13.07 -15.36 0.45
C THR A 122 -12.15 -15.43 -0.76
N PRO A 123 -12.63 -15.11 -1.98
CA PRO A 123 -11.76 -15.00 -3.14
C PRO A 123 -10.62 -14.03 -2.82
N PRO A 124 -9.36 -14.40 -3.11
CA PRO A 124 -8.25 -13.50 -2.85
C PRO A 124 -8.43 -12.22 -3.65
N ILE A 125 -8.26 -11.07 -2.99
CA ILE A 125 -8.21 -9.78 -3.67
C ILE A 125 -7.03 -9.85 -4.66
N ARG A 126 -7.28 -9.52 -5.93
CA ARG A 126 -6.23 -9.42 -6.93
C ARG A 126 -5.24 -8.35 -6.52
N GLN A 127 -3.97 -8.72 -6.42
CA GLN A 127 -2.86 -7.82 -6.10
C GLN A 127 -2.06 -7.53 -7.37
N TYR A 128 -1.56 -6.31 -7.50
CA TYR A 128 -0.88 -5.83 -8.71
C TYR A 128 0.59 -5.55 -8.41
N TRP A 129 1.35 -6.60 -8.09
CA TRP A 129 2.74 -6.48 -7.68
C TRP A 129 3.74 -6.58 -8.82
N GLU A 130 3.30 -7.11 -9.98
CA GLU A 130 4.08 -7.12 -11.21
C GLU A 130 4.56 -5.70 -11.53
N ARG A 131 5.74 -5.63 -12.15
CA ARG A 131 6.42 -4.37 -12.41
C ARG A 131 6.01 -3.79 -13.74
N CYS A 132 6.09 -2.47 -13.84
CA CYS A 132 5.94 -1.73 -15.08
C CYS A 132 6.96 -0.60 -15.14
N LEU A 133 7.22 -0.10 -16.35
CA LEU A 133 7.88 1.18 -16.52
C LEU A 133 6.84 2.29 -16.62
N VAL A 134 7.05 3.37 -15.88
CA VAL A 134 6.14 4.52 -15.85
C VAL A 134 6.90 5.84 -15.77
N ASP A 135 6.41 6.88 -16.43
CA ASP A 135 6.88 8.25 -16.21
C ASP A 135 6.71 8.63 -14.73
N SER A 136 7.77 9.07 -14.04
CA SER A 136 7.71 9.34 -12.60
C SER A 136 6.68 10.40 -12.22
N CYS A 137 6.40 11.36 -13.11
CA CYS A 137 5.40 12.40 -12.88
C CYS A 137 3.98 11.87 -12.72
N VAL A 138 3.67 10.67 -13.21
CA VAL A 138 2.36 10.03 -12.97
C VAL A 138 2.17 9.77 -11.47
N VAL A 139 3.24 9.31 -10.81
CA VAL A 139 3.18 8.86 -9.41
C VAL A 139 3.58 9.97 -8.44
N ASP A 140 4.58 10.76 -8.78
CA ASP A 140 5.11 11.82 -7.92
C ASP A 140 4.25 13.09 -7.97
N ASP A 141 3.74 13.44 -9.16
CA ASP A 141 3.02 14.70 -9.41
C ASP A 141 1.53 14.50 -9.73
N GLY A 142 1.07 13.25 -9.86
CA GLY A 142 -0.32 12.93 -10.21
C GLY A 142 -0.70 13.33 -11.64
N ILE A 143 0.27 13.39 -12.56
CA ILE A 143 -0.01 13.66 -13.98
C ILE A 143 -0.87 12.51 -14.53
N PRO A 144 -2.04 12.80 -15.15
CA PRO A 144 -2.91 11.77 -15.67
C PRO A 144 -2.21 10.91 -16.71
N ILE A 145 -2.51 9.62 -16.73
CA ILE A 145 -1.99 8.72 -17.76
C ILE A 145 -2.63 9.09 -19.10
N TYR A 146 -1.80 9.16 -20.15
CA TYR A 146 -2.25 9.49 -21.51
C TYR A 146 -2.00 8.37 -22.51
N PHE A 147 -0.85 7.69 -22.42
CA PHE A 147 -0.51 6.63 -23.35
C PHE A 147 0.01 5.43 -22.58
N ILE A 148 -0.57 4.26 -22.85
CA ILE A 148 -0.12 2.99 -22.29
C ILE A 148 0.04 1.97 -23.41
N TYR A 149 1.03 1.11 -23.28
CA TYR A 149 1.23 0.01 -24.20
C TYR A 149 1.93 -1.14 -23.48
N ARG A 150 1.81 -2.33 -24.05
CA ARG A 150 2.35 -3.55 -23.46
C ARG A 150 3.34 -4.21 -24.42
N GLU A 151 4.60 -4.29 -23.99
CA GLU A 151 5.68 -4.97 -24.70
C GLU A 151 5.93 -6.37 -24.13
N GLU A 152 6.79 -7.15 -24.79
CA GLU A 152 7.33 -8.37 -24.20
C GLU A 152 8.08 -8.01 -22.90
N PRO A 153 7.84 -8.74 -21.79
CA PRO A 153 8.56 -8.52 -20.56
C PRO A 153 10.03 -8.90 -20.71
N GLU A 154 10.91 -7.90 -20.68
CA GLU A 154 12.35 -8.09 -20.85
C GLU A 154 13.17 -7.52 -19.69
N LEU A 155 12.55 -6.74 -18.81
CA LEU A 155 13.24 -6.10 -17.70
C LEU A 155 13.29 -7.00 -16.48
N GLU A 156 14.48 -7.09 -15.90
CA GLU A 156 14.72 -7.75 -14.63
C GLU A 156 15.60 -6.85 -13.77
N GLN A 157 15.31 -6.82 -12.46
CA GLN A 157 16.14 -6.14 -11.48
C GLN A 157 16.58 -7.16 -10.43
N ASP A 158 17.89 -7.25 -10.20
CA ASP A 158 18.44 -8.18 -9.21
C ASP A 158 17.84 -7.93 -7.83
N GLY A 159 17.36 -9.00 -7.20
CA GLY A 159 16.67 -8.96 -5.92
C GLY A 159 15.18 -8.55 -5.97
N ASP A 160 14.59 -8.29 -7.15
CA ASP A 160 13.17 -8.07 -7.26
C ASP A 160 12.37 -9.37 -7.16
N ARG A 161 11.27 -9.34 -6.41
CA ARG A 161 10.40 -10.49 -6.19
C ARG A 161 9.40 -10.69 -7.33
N TYR A 162 9.08 -9.62 -8.05
CA TYR A 162 8.01 -9.61 -9.04
C TYR A 162 8.58 -9.26 -10.43
N ALA A 163 8.10 -9.95 -11.45
CA ALA A 163 8.58 -9.80 -12.82
C ALA A 163 8.03 -8.54 -13.49
N ASP A 164 8.68 -8.11 -14.58
CA ASP A 164 8.11 -7.15 -15.53
C ASP A 164 6.80 -7.71 -16.10
N SER A 165 5.77 -6.87 -16.17
CA SER A 165 4.49 -7.19 -16.76
C SER A 165 4.43 -6.91 -18.26
N GLY A 166 5.42 -6.16 -18.77
CA GLY A 166 5.44 -5.60 -20.12
C GLY A 166 4.78 -4.22 -20.21
N TRP A 167 4.08 -3.75 -19.17
CA TRP A 167 3.42 -2.44 -19.22
C TRP A 167 4.42 -1.29 -19.26
N ARG A 168 4.16 -0.34 -20.17
CA ARG A 168 4.86 0.93 -20.34
C ARG A 168 3.83 2.05 -20.29
N ILE A 169 4.03 3.00 -19.38
CA ILE A 169 3.01 3.97 -19.00
C ILE A 169 3.57 5.39 -19.11
N ARG A 170 2.91 6.24 -19.89
CA ARG A 170 3.31 7.63 -20.11
C ARG A 170 2.24 8.58 -19.59
N GLY A 171 2.67 9.56 -18.80
CA GLY A 171 1.79 10.63 -18.33
C GLY A 171 1.46 11.61 -19.47
N ASP A 172 0.41 12.41 -19.32
CA ASP A 172 0.00 13.40 -20.31
C ASP A 172 1.16 14.29 -20.75
N TYR A 173 1.41 14.28 -22.07
CA TYR A 173 2.51 15.00 -22.71
C TYR A 173 2.02 15.88 -23.86
N ARG A 174 0.71 16.14 -23.99
CA ARG A 174 0.14 16.93 -25.10
C ARG A 174 0.62 18.39 -25.12
N ASP A 175 0.98 18.92 -23.96
CA ASP A 175 1.37 20.32 -23.76
C ASP A 175 2.89 20.51 -23.53
N ILE A 176 3.70 19.48 -23.81
CA ILE A 176 5.17 19.56 -23.66
C ILE A 176 5.88 19.22 -24.98
N SER A 177 7.13 19.67 -25.09
CA SER A 177 8.00 19.36 -26.22
C SER A 177 8.55 17.93 -26.18
N ASP A 178 8.98 17.42 -27.34
CA ASP A 178 9.66 16.11 -27.42
C ASP A 178 10.96 16.07 -26.59
N GLU A 179 11.67 17.19 -26.49
CA GLU A 179 12.87 17.29 -25.64
C GLU A 179 12.51 17.09 -24.18
N GLU A 180 11.49 17.80 -23.67
CA GLU A 180 10.99 17.64 -22.31
C GLU A 180 10.51 16.21 -22.07
N LEU A 181 9.75 15.64 -23.01
CA LEU A 181 9.24 14.27 -22.93
C LEU A 181 10.37 13.23 -22.83
N ASN A 182 11.43 13.38 -23.63
CA ASN A 182 12.57 12.45 -23.65
C ASN A 182 13.47 12.56 -22.41
N THR A 183 13.36 13.65 -21.65
CA THR A 183 14.08 13.83 -20.38
C THR A 183 13.30 13.37 -19.15
N ARG A 184 12.06 12.91 -19.31
CA ARG A 184 11.26 12.39 -18.20
C ARG A 184 11.96 11.20 -17.55
N LYS A 185 12.04 11.25 -16.22
CA LYS A 185 12.53 10.13 -15.42
C LYS A 185 11.50 9.01 -15.48
N MET A 186 11.97 7.79 -15.74
CA MET A 186 11.16 6.58 -15.67
C MET A 186 11.39 5.87 -14.33
N GLU A 187 10.35 5.24 -13.79
CA GLU A 187 10.44 4.35 -12.64
C GLU A 187 10.06 2.92 -13.01
N TYR A 188 10.78 1.95 -12.45
CA TYR A 188 10.44 0.53 -12.50
C TYR A 188 9.81 0.14 -11.15
N ILE A 189 8.48 0.10 -11.10
CA ILE A 189 7.70 -0.03 -9.86
C ILE A 189 6.51 -0.97 -10.03
N ALA A 190 5.87 -1.35 -8.92
CA ALA A 190 4.67 -2.19 -8.96
C ALA A 190 3.50 -1.44 -9.61
N ILE A 191 2.73 -2.14 -10.46
CA ILE A 191 1.52 -1.61 -11.09
C ILE A 191 0.55 -1.03 -10.05
N GLY A 192 0.40 -1.68 -8.90
CA GLY A 192 -0.48 -1.18 -7.82
C GLY A 192 -0.12 0.23 -7.37
N LYS A 193 1.17 0.62 -7.40
CA LYS A 193 1.58 1.99 -7.07
C LYS A 193 1.12 2.98 -8.13
N VAL A 194 1.09 2.58 -9.40
CA VAL A 194 0.56 3.40 -10.50
C VAL A 194 -0.96 3.50 -10.40
N LEU A 195 -1.66 2.40 -10.11
CA LEU A 195 -3.12 2.40 -9.94
C LEU A 195 -3.56 3.27 -8.76
N ASN A 196 -2.78 3.37 -7.69
CA ASN A 196 -3.07 4.34 -6.62
C ASN A 196 -3.05 5.80 -7.11
N ALA A 197 -2.26 6.12 -8.13
CA ALA A 197 -2.17 7.46 -8.71
C ALA A 197 -3.22 7.70 -9.81
N ASP A 198 -3.42 6.74 -10.71
CA ASP A 198 -4.43 6.76 -11.78
C ASP A 198 -4.86 5.32 -12.12
N ASP A 199 -6.05 4.92 -11.68
CA ASP A 199 -6.67 3.61 -11.96
C ASP A 199 -7.64 3.63 -13.15
N SER A 200 -7.70 4.72 -13.92
CA SER A 200 -8.63 4.86 -15.06
C SER A 200 -8.45 3.78 -16.13
N TRP A 201 -7.28 3.16 -16.20
CA TRP A 201 -6.92 2.11 -17.15
C TRP A 201 -7.04 0.69 -16.59
N LEU A 202 -7.49 0.51 -15.35
CA LEU A 202 -7.57 -0.81 -14.70
C LEU A 202 -8.32 -1.86 -15.53
N HIS A 203 -9.34 -1.44 -16.27
CA HIS A 203 -10.10 -2.31 -17.17
C HIS A 203 -9.29 -2.90 -18.33
N LEU A 204 -8.09 -2.37 -18.61
CA LEU A 204 -7.17 -2.83 -19.64
C LEU A 204 -6.05 -3.72 -19.11
N ILE A 205 -5.96 -3.95 -17.80
CA ILE A 205 -4.81 -4.56 -17.14
C ILE A 205 -4.41 -5.95 -17.70
N ASP A 206 -5.39 -6.71 -18.20
CA ASP A 206 -5.22 -8.05 -18.74
C ASP A 206 -5.01 -8.11 -20.26
N SER A 207 -4.94 -6.96 -20.91
CA SER A 207 -4.80 -6.89 -22.36
C SER A 207 -3.45 -7.45 -22.83
N ALA A 208 -3.44 -8.00 -24.04
CA ALA A 208 -2.31 -8.78 -24.56
C ALA A 208 -1.03 -7.94 -24.76
N VAL A 209 0.12 -8.62 -24.81
CA VAL A 209 1.35 -8.02 -25.35
C VAL A 209 1.11 -7.57 -26.80
N GLY A 210 1.71 -6.43 -27.18
CA GLY A 210 1.51 -5.76 -28.46
C GLY A 210 0.37 -4.74 -28.46
N SER A 211 -0.42 -4.66 -27.40
CA SER A 211 -1.54 -3.73 -27.32
C SER A 211 -1.08 -2.32 -26.94
N ALA A 212 -1.75 -1.30 -27.47
CA ALA A 212 -1.48 0.11 -27.20
C ALA A 212 -2.78 0.92 -27.14
N TRP A 213 -2.85 1.90 -26.25
CA TRP A 213 -4.04 2.73 -26.07
C TRP A 213 -3.69 4.17 -25.72
N LEU A 214 -4.47 5.08 -26.28
CA LEU A 214 -4.39 6.51 -26.03
C LEU A 214 -5.63 6.98 -25.28
N ARG A 215 -5.45 7.78 -24.24
CA ARG A 215 -6.57 8.35 -23.49
C ARG A 215 -7.17 9.53 -24.24
N ASN A 216 -8.46 9.41 -24.55
CA ASN A 216 -9.26 10.53 -24.98
C ASN A 216 -9.78 11.29 -23.74
N PHE A 217 -9.22 12.47 -23.48
CA PHE A 217 -9.61 13.29 -22.32
C PHE A 217 -10.99 13.94 -22.44
N GLN A 218 -11.62 13.92 -23.63
CA GLN A 218 -12.99 14.42 -23.79
C GLN A 218 -14.01 13.37 -23.34
N THR A 219 -13.77 12.09 -23.65
CA THR A 219 -14.65 10.97 -23.27
C THR A 219 -14.25 10.32 -21.95
N GLY A 220 -12.99 10.48 -21.54
CA GLY A 220 -12.38 9.79 -20.41
C GLY A 220 -12.01 8.33 -20.68
N THR A 221 -12.11 7.87 -21.94
CA THR A 221 -11.86 6.48 -22.33
C THR A 221 -10.50 6.30 -22.97
N TYR A 222 -10.00 5.07 -22.97
CA TYR A 222 -8.80 4.68 -23.71
C TYR A 222 -9.22 4.07 -25.05
N GLU A 223 -8.69 4.62 -26.13
CA GLU A 223 -8.96 4.19 -27.50
C GLU A 223 -7.76 3.36 -28.00
N PRO A 224 -7.98 2.17 -28.59
CA PRO A 224 -6.89 1.33 -29.06
C PRO A 224 -6.17 1.99 -30.23
N LEU A 225 -4.85 1.83 -30.27
CA LEU A 225 -4.04 2.19 -31.42
C LEU A 225 -3.84 0.96 -32.32
N ASP A 226 -3.87 1.17 -33.64
CA ASP A 226 -3.47 0.17 -34.62
C ASP A 226 -1.95 0.02 -34.71
N ASP A 227 -1.47 -0.94 -35.50
CA ASP A 227 -0.04 -1.21 -35.68
C ASP A 227 0.73 -0.01 -36.29
N GLU A 228 0.04 0.96 -36.89
CA GLU A 228 0.59 2.20 -37.43
C GLU A 228 0.57 3.36 -36.41
N GLY A 229 0.02 3.14 -35.21
CA GLY A 229 -0.09 4.13 -34.15
C GLY A 229 -1.28 5.09 -34.30
N ASN A 230 -2.24 4.79 -35.18
CA ASN A 230 -3.47 5.56 -35.34
C ASN A 230 -4.57 5.03 -34.41
N VAL A 231 -5.47 5.90 -33.98
CA VAL A 231 -6.66 5.49 -33.24
C VAL A 231 -7.53 4.65 -34.17
N GLY A 232 -7.82 3.40 -33.78
CA GLY A 232 -8.67 2.51 -34.56
C GLY A 232 -10.11 3.05 -34.69
N ASP A 233 -10.68 2.96 -35.89
CA ASP A 233 -12.07 3.33 -36.22
C ASP A 233 -13.11 2.51 -35.43
#